data_AF-A0AAW0C932-F1
#
_entry.id   AF-A0AAW0C932-F1
#
_cell.length_a   1.000
_cell.length_b   1.000
_cell.length_c   1.000
_cell.angle_alpha   90.00
_cell.angle_beta   90.00
_cell.angle_gamma   90.00
#
_symmetry.space_group_name_H-M   'P 1'
#
loop_
_entity.id
_entity.type
_entity.pdbx_description
1 polymer ?
#
loop_
_entity_poly.entity_id
_entity_poly.type
_entity_poly.pdbx_seq_one_letter_code
_entity_poly.pdbx_strand_id
1 'polypeptide(L)'
;QVGGAIKRIWTLRLDKRGLALRYEDDFSVLRFPACSLSHQDMFALVADLEAPWHEGKSGTSFEGIFRSIGFMWDVDAKKVWTPEDKLVKYCSRIQRALSAPMVSLHDLQQIHGTLVHLCFVHDDGSPHLPAISNSF
;
A
#
# COMPACT_ATOMS: atom_id res chain seq x y z
N GLN A 1 0.77 -21.32 0.74
CA GLN A 1 -0.20 -20.24 0.50
C GLN A 1 -0.02 -19.71 -0.93
N VAL A 2 -1.11 -19.53 -1.68
CA VAL A 2 -1.11 -19.12 -3.11
C VAL A 2 -0.29 -17.85 -3.36
N GLY A 3 -0.41 -16.84 -2.50
CA GLY A 3 0.34 -15.59 -2.65
C GLY A 3 1.87 -15.74 -2.62
N GLY A 4 2.38 -16.75 -1.90
CA GLY A 4 3.81 -17.07 -1.91
C GLY A 4 4.28 -17.64 -3.25
N ALA A 5 3.45 -18.47 -3.88
CA ALA A 5 3.72 -19.04 -5.19
C ALA A 5 3.74 -17.95 -6.28
N ILE A 6 2.74 -17.05 -6.28
CA ILE A 6 2.67 -15.90 -7.20
C ILE A 6 3.95 -15.07 -7.14
N LYS A 7 4.32 -14.61 -5.94
CA LYS A 7 5.55 -13.81 -5.74
C LYS A 7 6.78 -14.52 -6.28
N ARG A 8 6.90 -15.82 -6.01
CA ARG A 8 8.04 -16.64 -6.45
C ARG A 8 8.09 -16.78 -7.97
N ILE A 9 6.97 -17.11 -8.62
CA ILE A 9 6.88 -17.24 -10.08
C ILE A 9 7.29 -15.92 -10.74
N TRP A 10 6.70 -14.80 -10.31
CA TRP A 10 7.04 -13.49 -10.83
C TRP A 10 8.50 -13.11 -10.61
N THR A 11 9.04 -13.34 -9.41
CA THR A 11 10.45 -13.07 -9.11
C THR A 11 11.39 -13.86 -10.03
N LEU A 12 11.11 -15.16 -10.23
CA LEU A 12 11.90 -16.01 -11.12
C LEU A 12 11.83 -15.56 -12.58
N ARG A 13 10.67 -15.08 -13.03
CA ARG A 13 10.46 -14.65 -14.43
C ARG A 13 11.04 -13.27 -14.73
N LEU A 14 11.03 -12.37 -13.76
CA LEU A 14 11.67 -11.06 -13.88
C LEU A 14 13.20 -11.19 -14.00
N ASP A 15 13.80 -12.18 -13.35
CA ASP A 15 15.23 -12.52 -13.44
C ASP A 15 16.14 -11.28 -13.37
N LYS A 16 16.13 -10.59 -12.22
CA LYS A 16 16.89 -9.34 -11.94
C LYS A 16 16.52 -8.12 -12.80
N ARG A 17 15.59 -8.24 -13.76
CA ARG A 17 15.09 -7.12 -14.58
C ARG A 17 13.84 -6.48 -13.97
N GLY A 18 13.57 -6.75 -12.70
CA GLY A 18 12.47 -6.18 -11.94
C GLY A 18 12.37 -6.79 -10.56
N LEU A 19 11.36 -6.34 -9.81
CA LEU A 19 11.07 -6.77 -8.44
C LEU A 19 9.60 -7.15 -8.33
N ALA A 20 9.33 -8.29 -7.68
CA ALA A 20 7.98 -8.65 -7.25
C ALA A 20 7.90 -8.55 -5.73
N LEU A 21 7.10 -7.59 -5.27
CA LEU A 21 6.86 -7.29 -3.88
C LEU A 21 5.50 -7.84 -3.47
N ARG A 22 5.40 -8.25 -2.20
CA ARG A 22 4.17 -8.73 -1.59
C ARG A 22 4.10 -8.24 -0.16
N TYR A 23 2.96 -7.71 0.21
CA TYR A 23 2.58 -7.43 1.59
C TYR A 23 1.16 -7.99 1.81
N GLU A 24 1.04 -9.03 2.64
CA GLU A 24 -0.23 -9.77 2.83
C GLU A 24 -0.88 -10.19 1.50
N ASP A 25 -1.94 -9.50 1.09
CA ASP A 25 -2.70 -9.73 -0.16
C ASP A 25 -2.40 -8.68 -1.25
N ASP A 26 -1.65 -7.63 -0.91
CA ASP A 26 -1.20 -6.62 -1.87
C ASP A 26 0.07 -7.09 -2.59
N PHE A 27 0.07 -6.96 -3.91
CA PHE A 27 1.21 -7.24 -4.76
C PHE A 27 1.62 -5.99 -5.53
N SER A 28 2.92 -5.83 -5.74
CA SER A 28 3.43 -4.77 -6.61
C SER A 28 4.60 -5.30 -7.41
N VAL A 29 4.59 -5.02 -8.71
CA VAL A 29 5.66 -5.43 -9.61
C VAL A 29 6.32 -4.17 -10.16
N LEU A 30 7.62 -4.06 -9.94
CA LEU A 30 8.45 -3.02 -10.54
C LEU A 30 9.21 -3.63 -11.70
N ARG A 31 9.05 -3.03 -12.88
CA ARG A 31 9.73 -3.46 -14.10
C ARG A 31 10.89 -2.52 -14.37
N PHE A 32 12.09 -3.05 -14.58
CA PHE A 32 13.24 -2.24 -15.00
C PHE A 32 13.25 -2.09 -16.53
N PRO A 33 13.92 -1.06 -17.08
CA PRO A 33 13.86 -0.75 -18.51
C PRO A 33 14.20 -1.91 -19.45
N ALA A 34 15.08 -2.83 -19.03
CA ALA A 34 15.49 -4.00 -19.82
C ALA A 34 14.48 -5.16 -19.84
N CYS A 35 13.36 -5.06 -19.11
CA CYS A 35 12.34 -6.10 -19.06
C CYS A 35 11.22 -5.82 -20.08
N SER A 36 10.98 -6.77 -20.97
CA SER A 36 9.92 -6.69 -21.99
C SER A 36 8.58 -7.25 -21.55
N LEU A 37 8.48 -7.86 -20.35
CA LEU A 37 7.23 -8.44 -19.87
C LEU A 37 6.18 -7.34 -19.65
N SER A 38 5.02 -7.53 -20.27
CA SER A 38 3.84 -6.69 -20.09
C SER A 38 3.08 -7.06 -18.82
N HIS A 39 2.12 -6.22 -18.42
CA HIS A 39 1.19 -6.53 -17.33
C HIS A 39 0.44 -7.84 -17.60
N GLN A 40 -0.05 -8.01 -18.82
CA GLN A 40 -0.77 -9.22 -19.24
C GLN A 40 0.13 -10.47 -19.15
N ASP A 41 1.40 -10.38 -19.54
CA ASP A 41 2.34 -11.50 -19.40
C ASP A 41 2.51 -11.91 -17.93
N MET A 42 2.58 -10.93 -17.02
CA MET A 42 2.69 -11.21 -15.59
C MET A 42 1.46 -11.95 -15.06
N PHE A 43 0.25 -11.53 -15.44
CA PHE A 43 -0.97 -12.23 -15.04
C PHE A 43 -1.09 -13.62 -15.67
N ALA A 44 -0.71 -13.78 -16.94
CA ALA A 44 -0.72 -15.07 -17.62
C ALA A 44 0.17 -16.11 -16.94
N LEU A 45 1.32 -15.70 -16.37
CA LEU A 45 2.24 -16.59 -15.65
C LEU A 45 1.62 -17.24 -14.40
N VAL A 46 0.54 -16.68 -13.86
CA VAL A 46 -0.10 -17.13 -12.62
C VAL A 46 -1.59 -17.44 -12.80
N ALA A 47 -2.07 -17.52 -14.03
CA ALA A 47 -3.49 -17.76 -14.34
C ALA A 47 -3.98 -19.08 -13.72
N ASP A 48 -3.18 -20.14 -13.82
CA ASP A 48 -3.50 -21.48 -13.28
C ASP A 48 -3.57 -21.54 -11.75
N LEU A 49 -3.15 -20.48 -11.06
CA LEU A 49 -3.28 -20.39 -9.60
C LEU A 49 -4.65 -19.86 -9.15
N GLU A 50 -5.50 -19.43 -10.10
CA GLU A 50 -6.89 -19.01 -9.87
C GLU A 50 -7.06 -18.01 -8.72
N ALA A 51 -6.08 -17.10 -8.56
CA ALA A 51 -6.14 -16.10 -7.52
C ALA A 51 -7.29 -15.10 -7.79
N PRO A 52 -8.07 -14.73 -6.77
CA PRO A 52 -9.25 -13.86 -6.92
C PRO A 52 -8.84 -12.38 -7.04
N TRP A 53 -8.24 -12.03 -8.17
CA TRP A 53 -7.81 -10.66 -8.44
C TRP A 53 -8.99 -9.69 -8.54
N HIS A 54 -8.87 -8.51 -7.95
CA HIS A 54 -9.90 -7.48 -8.02
C HIS A 54 -9.66 -6.59 -9.26
N GLU A 55 -10.45 -6.78 -10.32
CA GLU A 55 -10.25 -6.13 -11.63
C GLU A 55 -10.02 -4.61 -11.55
N GLY A 56 -10.82 -3.90 -10.74
CA GLY A 56 -10.67 -2.45 -10.57
C GLY A 56 -9.43 -1.98 -9.78
N LYS A 57 -8.66 -2.90 -9.18
CA LYS A 57 -7.47 -2.59 -8.36
C LYS A 57 -6.17 -3.16 -8.94
N SER A 58 -6.27 -4.18 -9.79
CA SER A 58 -5.13 -4.88 -10.38
C SER A 58 -4.43 -4.10 -11.50
N GLY A 59 -4.99 -2.97 -11.94
CA GLY A 59 -4.50 -2.19 -13.07
C GLY A 59 -4.62 -2.93 -14.40
N THR A 60 -4.28 -2.25 -15.50
CA THR A 60 -4.31 -2.84 -16.86
C THR A 60 -2.95 -2.72 -17.57
N SER A 61 -2.01 -1.97 -17.00
CA SER A 61 -0.69 -1.74 -17.57
C SER A 61 0.35 -1.43 -16.49
N PHE A 62 1.62 -1.36 -16.88
CA PHE A 62 2.67 -0.83 -16.01
C PHE A 62 2.66 0.70 -16.10
N GLU A 63 2.51 1.35 -14.95
CA GLU A 63 2.42 2.81 -14.84
C GLU A 63 3.55 3.34 -13.93
N GLY A 64 4.04 4.55 -14.23
CA GLY A 64 5.05 5.23 -13.40
C GLY A 64 4.48 5.76 -12.08
N ILE A 65 3.16 5.97 -12.05
CA ILE A 65 2.42 6.37 -10.86
C ILE A 65 1.41 5.27 -10.52
N PHE A 66 1.46 4.72 -9.31
CA PHE A 66 0.57 3.64 -8.91
C PHE A 66 0.25 3.66 -7.41
N ARG A 67 -0.80 2.94 -7.02
CA ARG A 67 -1.16 2.77 -5.60
C ARG A 67 -0.60 1.45 -5.07
N SER A 68 0.09 1.48 -3.92
CA SER A 68 0.61 0.28 -3.25
C SER A 68 0.70 0.48 -1.74
N ILE A 69 0.29 -0.54 -0.98
CA ILE A 69 0.24 -0.55 0.50
C ILE A 69 -0.51 0.71 1.01
N GLY A 70 -1.50 1.16 0.24
CA GLY A 70 -2.32 2.29 0.59
C GLY A 70 -1.72 3.69 0.34
N PHE A 71 -0.57 3.80 -0.33
CA PHE A 71 0.06 5.06 -0.73
C PHE A 71 0.12 5.20 -2.25
N MET A 72 0.19 6.44 -2.74
CA MET A 72 0.56 6.73 -4.13
C MET A 72 2.08 6.77 -4.24
N TRP A 73 2.61 6.10 -5.26
CA TRP A 73 4.03 6.06 -5.59
C TRP A 73 4.21 6.67 -6.97
N ASP A 74 5.16 7.59 -7.10
CA ASP A 74 5.66 8.12 -8.37
C ASP A 74 7.14 7.73 -8.45
N VAL A 75 7.44 6.77 -9.32
CA VAL A 75 8.78 6.20 -9.46
C VAL A 75 9.74 7.20 -10.10
N ASP A 76 9.26 7.96 -11.09
CA ASP A 76 10.09 8.88 -11.85
C ASP A 76 10.47 10.09 -11.00
N ALA A 77 9.50 10.64 -10.25
CA ALA A 77 9.76 11.74 -9.31
C ALA A 77 10.37 11.28 -7.99
N LYS A 78 10.44 9.96 -7.74
CA LYS A 78 10.83 9.35 -6.45
C LYS A 78 10.02 9.90 -5.28
N LYS A 79 8.71 10.04 -5.48
CA LYS A 79 7.80 10.58 -4.47
C LYS A 79 6.81 9.52 -4.01
N VAL A 80 6.42 9.64 -2.75
CA VAL A 80 5.35 8.85 -2.15
C VAL A 80 4.46 9.80 -1.36
N TRP A 81 3.15 9.62 -1.45
CA TRP A 81 2.19 10.44 -0.71
C TRP A 81 0.92 9.69 -0.37
N THR A 82 0.18 10.23 0.59
CA THR A 82 -1.12 9.68 0.97
C THR A 82 -2.16 10.14 -0.05
N PRO A 83 -2.95 9.22 -0.62
CA PRO A 83 -4.07 9.59 -1.49
C PRO A 83 -5.08 10.53 -0.83
N GLU A 84 -5.64 11.45 -1.60
CA GLU A 84 -6.58 12.46 -1.09
C GLU A 84 -7.83 11.84 -0.46
N ASP A 85 -8.38 10.78 -1.07
CA ASP A 85 -9.53 10.04 -0.54
C ASP A 85 -9.29 9.50 0.88
N LYS A 86 -8.06 9.04 1.14
CA LYS A 86 -7.64 8.60 2.47
C LYS A 86 -7.44 9.76 3.42
N LEU A 87 -6.81 10.85 2.97
CA LEU A 87 -6.59 12.04 3.80
C LEU A 87 -7.92 12.62 4.30
N VAL A 88 -8.92 12.76 3.43
CA VAL A 88 -10.27 13.23 3.81
C VAL A 88 -10.89 12.31 4.87
N LYS A 89 -10.79 10.98 4.69
CA LYS A 89 -11.27 9.99 5.65
C LYS A 89 -10.55 10.07 7.01
N TYR A 90 -9.25 10.35 7.01
CA TYR A 90 -8.45 10.45 8.24
C TYR A 90 -8.73 11.77 8.96
N CYS A 91 -8.76 12.89 8.25
CA CYS A 91 -9.11 14.19 8.80
C CYS A 91 -10.51 14.19 9.43
N SER A 92 -11.51 13.63 8.75
CA SER A 92 -12.87 13.53 9.30
C SER A 92 -12.93 12.67 10.57
N ARG A 93 -12.18 11.57 10.63
CA ARG A 93 -12.08 10.73 11.85
C ARG A 93 -11.48 11.50 13.02
N ILE A 94 -10.39 12.24 12.79
CA ILE A 94 -9.72 13.04 13.82
C ILE A 94 -10.62 14.19 14.28
N GLN A 95 -11.21 14.94 13.34
CA GLN A 95 -12.13 16.03 13.65
C GLN A 95 -13.31 15.54 14.52
N ARG A 96 -13.91 14.41 14.16
CA ARG A 96 -14.98 13.79 14.95
C ARG A 96 -14.55 13.47 16.38
N ALA A 97 -13.34 12.97 16.58
CA ALA A 97 -12.82 12.68 17.92
C ALA A 97 -12.52 13.96 18.70
N LEU A 98 -11.93 14.98 18.06
CA LEU A 98 -11.64 16.27 18.70
C LEU A 98 -12.91 17.05 19.07
N SER A 99 -14.00 16.89 18.32
CA SER A 99 -15.29 17.52 18.61
C SER A 99 -16.14 16.75 19.62
N ALA A 100 -15.76 15.52 19.98
CA ALA A 100 -16.52 14.72 20.94
C ALA A 100 -16.11 15.09 22.38
N PRO A 101 -17.07 15.20 23.32
CA PRO A 101 -16.75 15.44 24.73
C PRO A 101 -16.04 14.25 25.38
N MET A 102 -16.19 13.05 24.80
CA MET A 102 -15.53 11.82 25.22
C MET A 102 -15.27 10.97 23.98
N VAL A 103 -14.09 10.37 23.92
CA VAL A 103 -13.68 9.48 22.82
C VAL A 103 -13.52 8.08 23.39
N SER A 104 -14.07 7.09 22.69
CA SER A 104 -13.90 5.69 23.12
C SER A 104 -12.44 5.25 22.96
N LEU A 105 -11.99 4.32 23.80
CA LEU A 105 -10.67 3.69 23.66
C LEU A 105 -10.48 3.11 22.25
N HIS A 106 -11.52 2.47 21.70
CA HIS A 106 -11.49 1.91 20.37
C HIS A 106 -11.26 2.98 19.29
N ASP A 107 -11.95 4.12 19.36
CA ASP A 107 -11.74 5.22 18.40
C ASP A 107 -10.33 5.81 18.52
N LEU A 108 -9.82 5.95 19.74
CA LEU A 108 -8.45 6.43 19.98
C LEU A 108 -7.41 5.47 19.40
N GLN A 109 -7.57 4.17 19.61
CA GLN A 109 -6.72 3.13 19.01
C GLN A 109 -6.79 3.14 17.48
N GLN A 110 -7.96 3.35 16.89
CA GLN A 110 -8.13 3.48 15.43
C GLN A 110 -7.41 4.72 14.88
N ILE A 111 -7.46 5.84 15.58
CA ILE A 111 -6.70 7.06 15.22
C ILE A 111 -5.21 6.80 15.35
N HIS A 112 -4.76 6.23 16.47
CA HIS A 112 -3.37 5.89 16.70
C HIS A 112 -2.81 4.99 15.58
N GLY A 113 -3.50 3.90 15.24
CA GLY A 113 -3.10 3.00 14.15
C GLY A 113 -3.05 3.71 12.78
N THR A 114 -3.95 4.66 12.55
CA THR A 114 -3.93 5.50 11.33
C THR A 114 -2.68 6.38 11.27
N LEU A 115 -2.33 7.02 12.39
CA LEU A 115 -1.15 7.90 12.47
C LEU A 115 0.15 7.09 12.34
N VAL A 116 0.25 5.92 13.01
CA VAL A 116 1.39 5.01 12.86
C VAL A 116 1.59 4.63 11.39
N HIS A 117 0.51 4.28 10.68
CA HIS A 117 0.60 3.94 9.26
C HIS A 117 1.05 5.12 8.41
N LEU A 118 0.55 6.34 8.66
CA LEU A 118 0.99 7.55 7.95
C LEU A 118 2.45 7.91 8.22
N CYS A 119 2.92 7.72 9.46
CA CYS A 119 4.28 8.02 9.86
C CYS A 119 5.32 7.10 9.21
N PHE A 120 4.90 6.03 8.54
CA PHE A 120 5.79 5.23 7.68
C PHE A 120 6.27 5.99 6.44
N VAL A 121 5.50 7.00 6.01
CA VAL A 121 5.83 7.85 4.85
C VAL A 121 6.15 9.28 5.27
N HIS A 122 5.48 9.78 6.32
CA HIS A 122 5.62 11.14 6.83
C HIS A 122 6.31 11.10 8.20
N ASP A 123 7.63 11.05 8.20
CA ASP A 123 8.43 10.84 9.42
C ASP A 123 8.24 11.93 10.49
N ASP A 124 7.82 13.14 10.10
CA ASP A 124 7.60 14.29 10.99
C ASP A 124 6.60 14.00 12.13
N GLY A 125 5.66 13.08 11.92
CA GLY A 125 4.66 12.71 12.92
C GLY A 125 5.15 11.71 13.96
N SER A 126 6.21 10.96 13.67
CA SER A 126 6.69 9.84 14.51
C SER A 126 7.00 10.23 15.96
N PRO A 127 7.67 11.37 16.25
CA PRO A 127 7.98 11.77 17.62
C PRO A 127 6.75 12.02 18.50
N HIS A 128 5.58 12.27 17.90
CA HIS A 128 4.34 12.58 18.61
C HIS A 128 3.49 11.34 18.93
N LEU A 129 3.75 10.20 18.27
CA LEU A 129 3.01 8.95 18.48
C LEU A 129 3.04 8.46 19.94
N PRO A 130 4.18 8.50 20.68
CA PRO A 130 4.22 8.02 22.06
C PRO A 130 3.29 8.76 23.01
N ALA A 131 3.05 10.06 22.79
CA ALA A 131 2.11 10.82 23.62
C ALA A 131 0.69 10.27 23.51
N ILE A 132 0.29 9.83 22.31
CA ILE A 132 -1.00 9.21 22.06
C ILE A 132 -1.01 7.77 22.58
N SER A 133 0.05 7.00 22.35
CA SER A 133 0.19 5.62 22.85
C SER A 133 0.07 5.54 24.38
N ASN A 134 0.65 6.49 25.10
CA ASN A 134 0.66 6.51 26.56
C ASN A 134 -0.64 7.08 27.17
N SER A 135 -1.58 7.52 26.35
CA SER A 135 -2.85 8.10 26.81
C SER A 135 -3.95 7.05 27.04
N PHE A 136 -3.66 5.77 26.80
CA PHE A 136 -4.58 4.67 27.02
C PHE A 136 -3.91 3.44 27.64
#